data_AF-A0A1Q2GUY3-F1
#
_entry.id   AF-A0A1Q2GUY3-F1
#
_cell.length_a   1.000
_cell.length_b   1.000
_cell.length_c   1.000
_cell.angle_alpha   90.00
_cell.angle_beta   90.00
_cell.angle_gamma   90.00
#
_symmetry.space_group_name_H-M   'P 1'
#
loop_
_entity.id
_entity.type
_entity.pdbx_description
1 polymer ?
#
loop_
_entity_poly.entity_id
_entity_poly.type
_entity_poly.pdbx_seq_one_letter_code
_entity_poly.pdbx_strand_id
1 'polypeptide(L)'
;MKCFLKIVLFIFWYIGIPSFVTFMWFNLSIFVPLSEALWSFFNKLTGEMNVGYASDLEFITIYFLGVIVSFALKYLVLTRDYSVNS
;
A
#
# COMPACT_ATOMS: atom_id res chain seq x y z
N MET A 1 -2.09 5.22 -29.51
CA MET A 1 -2.07 4.08 -28.53
C MET A 1 -1.00 4.19 -27.45
N LYS A 2 0.22 4.70 -27.71
CA LYS A 2 1.30 4.79 -26.70
C LYS A 2 0.94 5.63 -25.45
N CYS A 3 0.21 6.73 -25.60
CA CYS A 3 -0.21 7.58 -24.47
C CYS A 3 -1.23 6.85 -23.56
N PHE A 4 -2.25 6.23 -24.16
CA PHE A 4 -3.24 5.45 -23.43
C PHE A 4 -2.60 4.34 -22.59
N LEU A 5 -1.65 3.58 -23.17
CA LEU A 5 -0.94 2.54 -22.43
C LEU A 5 -0.14 3.09 -21.25
N LYS A 6 0.50 4.25 -21.39
CA LYS A 6 1.21 4.92 -20.29
C LYS A 6 0.27 5.32 -19.15
N ILE A 7 -0.93 5.82 -19.48
CA ILE A 7 -1.95 6.19 -18.50
C ILE A 7 -2.46 4.94 -17.76
N VAL A 8 -2.75 3.86 -18.47
CA VAL A 8 -3.20 2.59 -17.85
C VAL A 8 -2.13 2.04 -16.91
N LEU A 9 -0.86 2.03 -17.33
CA LEU A 9 0.24 1.60 -16.48
C LEU A 9 0.42 2.51 -15.27
N PHE A 10 0.29 3.83 -15.45
CA PHE A 10 0.33 4.77 -14.33
C PHE A 10 -0.76 4.47 -13.30
N ILE A 11 -2.01 4.31 -13.74
CA ILE A 11 -3.14 3.96 -12.86
C ILE A 11 -2.88 2.63 -12.15
N PHE A 12 -2.43 1.61 -12.88
CA PHE A 12 -2.13 0.30 -12.30
C PHE A 12 -1.09 0.37 -11.18
N TRP A 13 0.06 1.02 -11.45
CA TRP A 13 1.14 1.11 -10.47
C TRP A 13 0.78 2.01 -9.28
N TYR A 14 0.15 3.17 -9.50
CA TYR A 14 -0.01 4.17 -8.45
C TYR A 14 -1.38 4.17 -7.76
N ILE A 15 -2.36 3.49 -8.33
CA ILE A 15 -3.72 3.40 -7.77
C ILE A 15 -4.09 1.94 -7.53
N GLY A 16 -3.89 1.07 -8.53
CA GLY A 16 -4.28 -0.34 -8.46
C GLY A 16 -3.58 -1.10 -7.34
N ILE A 17 -2.25 -1.15 -7.37
CA ILE A 17 -1.46 -1.88 -6.35
C ILE A 17 -1.68 -1.33 -4.94
N PRO A 18 -1.59 -0.02 -4.67
CA PRO A 18 -1.85 0.51 -3.32
C PRO A 18 -3.27 0.21 -2.82
N SER A 19 -4.27 0.33 -3.69
CA SER A 19 -5.66 -0.01 -3.34
C SER A 19 -5.82 -1.50 -3.03
N PHE A 20 -5.15 -2.38 -3.79
CA PHE A 20 -5.18 -3.83 -3.55
C PHE A 20 -4.51 -4.21 -2.22
N VAL A 21 -3.35 -3.63 -1.91
CA VAL A 21 -2.67 -3.84 -0.62
C VAL A 21 -3.54 -3.38 0.53
N THR A 22 -4.14 -2.19 0.41
CA THR A 22 -5.05 -1.63 1.43
C THR A 22 -6.28 -2.52 1.60
N PHE A 23 -6.87 -2.99 0.49
CA PHE A 23 -7.98 -3.93 0.53
C PHE A 23 -7.61 -5.23 1.25
N MET A 24 -6.47 -5.84 0.92
CA MET A 24 -6.00 -7.06 1.58
C MET A 24 -5.80 -6.84 3.08
N TRP A 25 -5.21 -5.72 3.48
CA TRP A 25 -4.95 -5.40 4.89
C TRP A 25 -6.23 -5.40 5.73
N PHE A 26 -7.29 -4.72 5.27
CA PHE A 26 -8.53 -4.60 6.03
C PHE A 26 -9.50 -5.78 5.89
N ASN A 27 -9.32 -6.65 4.89
CA ASN A 27 -10.28 -7.72 4.59
C ASN A 27 -9.76 -9.14 4.86
N LEU A 28 -8.45 -9.33 5.03
CA LEU A 28 -7.89 -10.66 5.31
C LEU A 28 -7.60 -10.84 6.80
N SER A 29 -8.11 -11.94 7.34
CA SER A 29 -7.97 -12.29 8.76
C SER A 29 -6.52 -12.40 9.22
N ILE A 30 -5.58 -12.71 8.32
CA ILE A 30 -4.15 -12.80 8.63
C ILE A 30 -3.54 -11.47 9.08
N PHE A 31 -4.12 -10.33 8.68
CA PHE A 31 -3.62 -9.01 9.04
C PHE A 31 -4.27 -8.43 10.30
N VAL A 32 -5.32 -9.05 10.83
CA VAL A 32 -6.04 -8.57 12.04
C VAL A 32 -5.09 -8.32 13.22
N PRO A 33 -4.17 -9.23 13.60
CA PRO A 33 -3.27 -8.98 14.73
C PRO A 33 -2.37 -7.76 14.53
N LEU A 34 -1.94 -7.52 13.29
CA LEU A 34 -1.05 -6.40 12.97
C LEU A 34 -1.83 -5.09 12.87
N SER A 35 -3.04 -5.14 12.33
CA SER A 35 -4.00 -4.04 12.30
C SER A 35 -4.33 -3.58 13.72
N GLU A 36 -4.64 -4.50 14.64
CA GLU A 36 -4.89 -4.18 16.05
C GLU A 36 -3.67 -3.53 16.73
N ALA A 37 -2.46 -4.02 16.43
CA ALA A 37 -1.23 -3.43 16.95
C ALA A 37 -1.00 -2.00 16.44
N LEU A 38 -1.21 -1.77 15.13
CA LEU A 38 -1.08 -0.46 14.50
C LEU A 38 -2.13 0.53 15.04
N TRP A 39 -3.37 0.06 15.15
CA TRP A 39 -4.48 0.81 15.71
C TRP A 39 -4.24 1.18 17.18
N SER A 40 -3.75 0.23 18.00
CA SER A 40 -3.36 0.49 19.39
C SER A 40 -2.26 1.54 19.49
N PHE A 41 -1.26 1.47 18.60
CA PHE A 41 -0.19 2.46 18.52
C PHE A 41 -0.75 3.86 18.20
N PHE A 42 -1.61 3.99 17.18
CA PHE A 42 -2.17 5.29 16.82
C PHE A 42 -3.15 5.84 17.87
N ASN A 43 -3.91 4.99 18.53
CA ASN A 43 -4.74 5.42 19.65
C ASN A 43 -3.90 5.99 20.78
N LYS A 44 -2.79 5.33 21.16
CA LYS A 44 -1.87 5.87 22.18
C LYS A 44 -1.27 7.20 21.75
N LEU A 45 -0.90 7.32 20.47
CA LEU A 45 -0.34 8.54 19.91
C LEU A 45 -1.35 9.72 19.91
N THR A 46 -2.63 9.43 19.78
CA THR A 46 -3.71 10.44 19.69
C THR A 46 -4.45 10.67 21.02
N GLY A 47 -3.98 10.08 22.13
CA GLY A 47 -4.54 10.30 23.47
C GLY A 47 -5.78 9.46 23.79
N GLU A 48 -5.89 8.27 23.20
CA GLU A 48 -6.86 7.20 23.50
C GLU A 48 -8.37 7.56 23.37
N MET A 49 -8.69 8.78 22.92
CA MET A 49 -10.08 9.27 22.79
C MET A 49 -10.56 9.41 21.34
N ASN A 50 -9.69 9.28 20.34
CA ASN A 50 -10.02 9.54 18.94
C ASN A 50 -9.91 8.31 18.04
N VAL A 51 -10.84 7.38 18.21
CA VAL A 51 -10.92 6.11 17.44
C VAL A 51 -10.94 6.34 15.92
N GLY A 52 -11.62 7.40 15.46
CA GLY A 52 -11.64 7.76 14.03
C GLY A 52 -10.26 8.14 13.49
N TYR A 53 -9.50 8.94 14.24
CA TYR A 53 -8.15 9.35 13.83
C TYR A 53 -7.18 8.17 13.77
N ALA A 54 -7.26 7.21 14.69
CA ALA A 54 -6.41 6.04 14.65
C ALA A 54 -6.66 5.17 13.40
N SER A 55 -7.93 5.00 13.03
CA SER A 55 -8.33 4.31 11.79
C SER A 55 -7.86 5.06 10.54
N ASP A 56 -7.98 6.39 10.51
CA ASP A 56 -7.52 7.20 9.37
C ASP A 56 -5.99 7.11 9.20
N LEU A 57 -5.26 7.16 10.31
CA LEU A 57 -3.80 7.01 10.32
C LEU A 57 -3.36 5.62 9.86
N GLU A 58 -4.09 4.56 10.27
CA GLU A 58 -3.86 3.21 9.76
C GLU A 58 -4.09 3.16 8.26
N PHE A 59 -5.23 3.64 7.77
CA PHE A 59 -5.52 3.66 6.33
C PHE A 59 -4.43 4.36 5.53
N ILE A 60 -4.03 5.56 5.95
CA ILE A 60 -2.97 6.34 5.29
C ILE A 60 -1.65 5.57 5.31
N THR A 61 -1.27 5.01 6.45
CA THR A 61 -0.02 4.26 6.60
C THR A 61 0.05 3.07 5.65
N ILE A 62 -1.03 2.28 5.57
CA ILE A 62 -1.11 1.11 4.70
C ILE A 62 -1.18 1.50 3.24
N TYR A 63 -1.85 2.61 2.90
CA TYR A 63 -1.85 3.13 1.55
C TYR A 63 -0.44 3.52 1.09
N PHE A 64 0.31 4.24 1.94
CA PHE A 64 1.73 4.56 1.67
C PHE A 64 2.61 3.32 1.56
N LEU A 65 2.39 2.31 2.41
CA LEU A 65 3.06 1.02 2.30
C LEU A 65 2.77 0.37 0.93
N GLY A 66 1.52 0.41 0.46
CA GLY A 66 1.13 -0.05 -0.87
C GLY A 66 1.85 0.68 -2.01
N VAL A 67 2.08 2.00 -1.87
CA VAL A 67 2.88 2.78 -2.82
C VAL A 67 4.35 2.34 -2.81
N ILE A 68 4.94 2.10 -1.64
CA ILE A 68 6.32 1.60 -1.52
C ILE A 68 6.46 0.20 -2.16
N VAL A 69 5.51 -0.70 -1.90
CA VAL A 69 5.45 -2.03 -2.52
C VAL A 69 5.37 -1.93 -4.04
N SER A 70 4.55 -1.01 -4.56
CA SER A 70 4.46 -0.74 -5.98
C SER A 70 5.80 -0.31 -6.59
N PHE A 71 6.53 0.60 -5.94
CA PHE A 71 7.87 1.01 -6.38
C PHE A 71 8.86 -0.16 -6.35
N ALA A 72 8.86 -0.97 -5.29
CA ALA A 72 9.73 -2.13 -5.17
C ALA A 72 9.45 -3.17 -6.25
N LEU A 73 8.18 -3.49 -6.51
CA LEU A 73 7.77 -4.40 -7.58
C LEU A 73 8.18 -3.87 -8.96
N LYS A 74 7.95 -2.59 -9.22
CA LYS A 74 8.37 -1.96 -10.47
C LYS A 74 9.88 -2.02 -10.66
N TYR A 75 10.66 -1.78 -9.60
CA TYR A 75 12.12 -1.88 -9.62
C TYR A 75 12.58 -3.33 -9.90
N LEU A 76 11.96 -4.33 -9.28
CA LEU A 76 12.24 -5.75 -9.53
C LEU A 76 11.95 -6.16 -10.98
N VAL A 77 10.84 -5.70 -11.55
CA VAL A 77 10.51 -5.97 -12.96
C VAL A 77 11.58 -5.38 -13.87
N LEU A 78 11.96 -4.11 -13.66
CA LEU A 78 12.97 -3.44 -14.48
C LEU A 78 14.34 -4.11 -14.36
N THR A 79 14.78 -4.45 -13.15
CA THR A 79 16.09 -5.10 -12.93
C THR A 79 16.15 -6.51 -13.51
N ARG A 80 15.05 -7.27 -13.46
CA ARG A 80 14.95 -8.57 -14.14
C ARG A 80 15.08 -8.44 -15.65
N ASP A 81 14.46 -7.43 -16.26
CA ASP A 81 14.59 -7.20 -17.71
C ASP A 81 16.03 -6.82 -18.10
N TYR A 82 16.76 -6.09 -17.25
CA TYR A 82 18.18 -5.81 -17.49
C TYR A 82 19.05 -7.07 -17.40
N SER A 83 18.84 -7.95 -16.42
CA SER A 83 19.69 -9.15 -16.26
C SER A 83 19.46 -10.22 -17.31
N VAL A 84 18.28 -10.27 -17.94
CA VAL A 84 17.95 -11.24 -19.00
C VAL A 84 18.47 -10.78 -20.36
N ASN A 85 18.65 -9.47 -20.57
CA ASN A 85 19.08 -8.89 -21.85
C ASN A 85 20.57 -8.50 -21.90
N SER A 86 21.35 -8.80 -20.85
CA SER A 86 22.80 -8.64 -20.77
C SER A 86 23.53 -9.97 -20.96
#